data_AF-A0A6I7QNU1-F1
#
_entry.id   AF-A0A6I7QNU1-F1
#
_cell.length_a   1.000
_cell.length_b   1.000
_cell.length_c   1.000
_cell.angle_alpha   90.00
_cell.angle_beta   90.00
_cell.angle_gamma   90.00
#
_symmetry.space_group_name_H-M   'P 1'
#
loop_
_entity.id
_entity.type
_entity.pdbx_description
1 polymer ?
#
loop_
_entity_poly.entity_id
_entity_poly.type
_entity_poly.pdbx_seq_one_letter_code
_entity_poly.pdbx_strand_id
1 'polypeptide(L)'
;MTENRKNEFLSLSLAHAGELAYAEEAPGTCALLGHLNSFFRYLCGSPEKVILRDEIRACEAYVAIQQISTPWALTVTFEVAGEVAETLVTRFSVIDILDRFVNSVRNTQSAGVAVAVRIVRTVSSVQCELRAEKDTVPAVVTVLS
;
A
#
# COMPACT_ATOMS: atom_id res chain seq x y z
N MET A 1 7.14 -3.88 8.09
CA MET A 1 6.98 -2.49 8.58
C MET A 1 7.31 -2.42 10.06
N THR A 2 8.19 -1.52 10.51
CA THR A 2 8.60 -1.39 11.93
C THR A 2 7.54 -0.67 12.77
N GLU A 3 7.59 -0.82 14.10
CA GLU A 3 6.67 -0.16 15.03
C GLU A 3 6.78 1.38 14.98
N ASN A 4 7.99 1.91 14.97
CA ASN A 4 8.22 3.36 14.83
C ASN A 4 7.58 3.92 13.55
N ARG A 5 7.68 3.18 12.44
CA ARG A 5 7.12 3.58 11.16
C ARG A 5 5.59 3.55 11.15
N LYS A 6 4.98 2.61 11.88
CA LYS A 6 3.51 2.57 12.10
C LYS A 6 3.05 3.82 12.83
N ASN A 7 3.71 4.15 13.94
CA ASN A 7 3.35 5.30 14.76
C ASN A 7 3.51 6.61 14.00
N GLU A 8 4.64 6.78 13.30
CA GLU A 8 4.88 7.95 12.45
C GLU A 8 3.80 8.10 11.37
N PHE A 9 3.46 7.01 10.66
CA PHE A 9 2.42 7.02 9.64
C PHE A 9 1.05 7.43 10.20
N LEU A 10 0.66 6.89 11.36
CA LEU A 10 -0.60 7.22 12.01
C LEU A 10 -0.63 8.69 12.47
N SER A 11 0.43 9.16 13.11
CA SER A 11 0.54 10.54 13.58
C SER A 11 0.47 11.56 12.44
N LEU A 12 1.21 11.33 11.35
CA LEU A 12 1.18 12.20 10.17
C LEU A 12 -0.20 12.21 9.50
N SER A 13 -0.84 11.04 9.38
CA SER A 13 -2.16 10.94 8.76
C SER A 13 -3.25 11.66 9.58
N LEU A 14 -3.18 11.57 10.92
CA LEU A 14 -4.11 12.27 11.81
C LEU A 14 -3.88 13.79 11.80
N ALA A 15 -2.62 14.24 11.75
CA ALA A 15 -2.29 15.66 11.62
C ALA A 15 -2.87 16.22 10.32
N HIS A 16 -2.66 15.53 9.19
CA HIS A 16 -3.19 15.93 7.88
C HIS A 16 -4.73 15.95 7.85
N ALA A 17 -5.39 14.98 8.50
CA ALA A 17 -6.84 15.01 8.67
C ALA A 17 -7.31 16.26 9.43
N GLY A 18 -6.57 16.69 10.45
CA GLY A 18 -6.83 17.94 11.18
C GLY A 18 -6.68 19.18 10.29
N GLU A 19 -5.65 19.22 9.45
CA GLU A 19 -5.42 20.31 8.50
C GLU A 19 -6.53 20.41 7.45
N LEU A 20 -6.94 19.28 6.85
CA LEU A 20 -8.06 19.22 5.90
C LEU A 20 -9.37 19.66 6.55
N ALA A 21 -9.63 19.24 7.79
CA ALA A 21 -10.82 19.63 8.53
C ALA A 21 -10.85 21.14 8.80
N TYR A 22 -9.69 21.71 9.13
CA TYR A 22 -9.52 23.15 9.35
C TYR A 22 -9.73 23.96 8.07
N ALA A 23 -9.31 23.44 6.91
CA ALA A 23 -9.51 24.05 5.60
C ALA A 23 -10.93 23.90 5.03
N GLU A 24 -11.89 23.41 5.83
CA GLU A 24 -13.27 23.08 5.41
C GLU A 24 -13.37 22.01 4.30
N GLU A 25 -12.32 21.21 4.09
CA GLU A 25 -12.31 20.08 3.16
C GLU A 25 -12.92 18.83 3.79
N ALA A 26 -14.19 18.91 4.18
CA ALA A 26 -14.93 17.83 4.82
C ALA A 26 -14.91 16.49 4.01
N PRO A 27 -15.01 16.48 2.67
CA PRO A 27 -14.92 15.23 1.90
C PRO A 27 -13.54 14.56 1.98
N GLY A 28 -12.46 15.35 1.88
CA GLY A 28 -11.08 14.85 1.97
C GLY A 28 -10.76 14.29 3.35
N THR A 29 -11.20 14.99 4.40
CA THR A 29 -11.08 14.56 5.80
C THR A 29 -11.77 13.23 6.04
N CYS A 30 -13.05 13.10 5.62
CA CYS A 30 -13.82 11.88 5.79
C CYS A 30 -13.21 10.69 5.02
N ALA A 31 -12.74 10.91 3.79
CA ALA A 31 -12.07 9.88 3.00
C ALA A 31 -10.79 9.40 3.70
N LEU A 32 -9.94 10.34 4.13
CA LEU A 32 -8.69 10.02 4.84
C LEU A 32 -8.93 9.23 6.12
N LEU A 33 -9.86 9.68 6.97
CA LEU A 33 -10.21 8.97 8.21
C LEU A 33 -10.83 7.59 7.94
N GLY A 34 -11.61 7.45 6.86
CA GLY A 34 -12.15 6.17 6.42
C GLY A 34 -11.05 5.16 6.06
N HIS A 35 -10.10 5.58 5.23
CA HIS A 35 -8.94 4.75 4.89
C HIS A 35 -8.06 4.45 6.11
N LEU A 36 -7.85 5.43 6.98
CA LEU A 36 -7.06 5.28 8.20
C LEU A 36 -7.69 4.26 9.16
N ASN A 37 -9.01 4.30 9.35
CA ASN A 37 -9.71 3.31 10.17
C ASN A 37 -9.61 1.89 9.59
N SER A 38 -9.73 1.74 8.27
CA SER A 38 -9.54 0.45 7.60
C SER A 38 -8.13 -0.11 7.84
N PHE A 39 -7.11 0.73 7.62
CA PHE A 39 -5.71 0.36 7.84
C PHE A 39 -5.41 0.06 9.31
N PHE A 40 -5.97 0.85 10.23
CA PHE A 40 -5.78 0.66 11.67
C PHE A 40 -6.34 -0.68 12.17
N ARG A 41 -7.53 -1.10 11.69
CA ARG A 41 -8.08 -2.42 12.02
C ARG A 41 -7.15 -3.55 11.59
N TYR A 42 -6.54 -3.41 10.42
CA TYR A 42 -5.55 -4.37 9.93
C TYR A 42 -4.26 -4.33 10.77
N LEU A 43 -3.79 -3.14 11.18
CA LEU A 43 -2.64 -2.98 12.09
C LEU A 43 -2.85 -3.67 13.45
N CYS A 44 -4.05 -3.54 14.01
CA CYS A 44 -4.43 -4.11 15.31
C CYS A 44 -4.70 -5.61 15.28
N GLY A 45 -4.73 -6.24 14.11
CA GLY A 45 -4.83 -7.69 14.00
C GLY A 45 -3.66 -8.39 14.69
N SER A 46 -3.85 -9.62 15.16
CA SER A 46 -2.79 -10.41 15.81
C SER A 46 -2.05 -11.43 14.92
N PRO A 47 -2.55 -11.90 13.75
CA PRO A 47 -1.89 -13.01 13.08
C PRO A 47 -0.67 -12.56 12.27
N GLU A 48 0.40 -13.35 12.32
CA GLU A 48 1.62 -13.16 11.52
C GLU A 48 1.36 -13.37 10.02
N LYS A 49 0.44 -14.28 9.70
CA LYS A 49 -0.03 -14.55 8.33
C LYS A 49 -1.46 -14.06 8.15
N VAL A 50 -1.75 -13.47 6.99
CA VAL A 50 -3.06 -12.93 6.63
C VAL A 50 -3.47 -13.44 5.26
N ILE A 51 -4.78 -13.43 4.98
CA ILE A 51 -5.29 -13.71 3.64
C ILE A 51 -4.80 -12.58 2.71
N LEU A 52 -4.28 -12.93 1.54
CA LEU A 52 -3.71 -11.99 0.59
C LEU A 52 -4.71 -10.89 0.21
N ARG A 53 -5.99 -11.22 0.07
CA ARG A 53 -7.04 -10.23 -0.17
C ARG A 53 -7.09 -9.15 0.92
N ASP A 54 -6.94 -9.52 2.18
CA ASP A 54 -6.95 -8.57 3.29
C ASP A 54 -5.66 -7.75 3.34
N GLU A 55 -4.52 -8.36 3.01
CA GLU A 55 -3.24 -7.66 2.79
C GLU A 55 -3.38 -6.59 1.68
N ILE A 56 -3.98 -6.94 0.54
CA ILE A 56 -4.18 -6.02 -0.59
C ILE A 56 -5.10 -4.87 -0.17
N ARG A 57 -6.23 -5.16 0.49
CA ARG A 57 -7.14 -4.11 0.98
C ARG A 57 -6.47 -3.15 1.94
N ALA A 58 -5.60 -3.65 2.81
CA ALA A 58 -4.80 -2.81 3.69
C ALA A 58 -3.79 -1.97 2.90
N CYS A 59 -3.16 -2.55 1.88
CA CYS A 59 -2.24 -1.86 0.99
C CYS A 59 -2.95 -0.75 0.18
N GLU A 60 -4.15 -1.01 -0.33
CA GLU A 60 -4.99 -0.01 -1.01
C GLU A 60 -5.34 1.15 -0.09
N ALA A 61 -5.75 0.87 1.16
CA ALA A 61 -6.00 1.92 2.14
C ALA A 61 -4.73 2.74 2.45
N TYR A 62 -3.59 2.07 2.57
CA TYR A 62 -2.29 2.71 2.77
C TYR A 62 -1.92 3.64 1.60
N VAL A 63 -2.08 3.19 0.36
CA VAL A 63 -1.83 4.01 -0.85
C VAL A 63 -2.78 5.20 -0.92
N ALA A 64 -4.07 5.00 -0.64
CA ALA A 64 -5.05 6.09 -0.66
C ALA A 64 -4.71 7.18 0.37
N ILE A 65 -4.26 6.80 1.56
CA ILE A 65 -3.76 7.75 2.57
C ILE A 65 -2.56 8.54 2.01
N GLN A 66 -1.59 7.87 1.40
CA GLN A 66 -0.42 8.54 0.79
C GLN A 66 -0.82 9.51 -0.34
N GLN A 67 -1.81 9.13 -1.18
CA GLN A 67 -2.34 9.99 -2.25
C GLN A 67 -3.00 11.26 -1.73
N ILE A 68 -3.73 11.18 -0.61
CA ILE A 68 -4.39 12.34 0.01
C ILE A 68 -3.37 13.22 0.74
N SER A 69 -2.37 12.60 1.38
CA SER A 69 -1.42 13.29 2.26
C SER A 69 -0.20 13.87 1.56
N THR A 70 0.06 13.52 0.29
CA THR A 70 1.32 13.88 -0.38
C THR A 70 1.05 14.55 -1.73
N PRO A 71 1.72 15.68 -2.05
CA PRO A 71 1.56 16.36 -3.34
C PRO A 71 2.15 15.59 -4.55
N TRP A 72 2.74 14.42 -4.32
CA TRP A 72 3.30 13.57 -5.35
C TRP A 72 2.28 12.50 -5.76
N ALA A 73 1.89 12.50 -7.04
CA ALA A 73 0.90 11.58 -7.57
C ALA A 73 1.46 10.14 -7.64
N LEU A 74 1.23 9.36 -6.58
CA LEU A 74 1.42 7.91 -6.59
C LEU A 74 0.11 7.25 -7.04
N THR A 75 0.13 6.46 -8.10
CA THR A 75 -1.01 5.61 -8.49
C THR A 75 -0.59 4.16 -8.40
N VAL A 76 -1.40 3.31 -7.75
CA VAL A 76 -1.12 1.88 -7.65
C VAL A 76 -2.30 1.08 -8.14
N THR A 77 -2.06 0.13 -9.06
CA THR A 77 -3.06 -0.82 -9.55
C THR A 77 -2.69 -2.22 -9.08
N PHE A 78 -3.68 -2.98 -8.60
CA PHE A 78 -3.48 -4.36 -8.13
C PHE A 78 -4.07 -5.35 -9.14
N GLU A 79 -3.23 -6.25 -9.64
CA GLU A 79 -3.62 -7.33 -10.54
C GLU A 79 -3.45 -8.67 -9.84
N VAL A 80 -4.54 -9.21 -9.30
CA VAL A 80 -4.53 -10.44 -8.51
C VAL A 80 -5.56 -11.41 -9.06
N ALA A 81 -5.11 -12.63 -9.40
CA ALA A 81 -6.02 -13.69 -9.81
C ALA A 81 -6.85 -14.19 -8.62
N GLY A 82 -8.14 -14.48 -8.85
CA GLY A 82 -9.10 -14.83 -7.79
C GLY A 82 -8.66 -15.99 -6.88
N GLU A 83 -8.03 -17.01 -7.44
CA GLU A 83 -7.51 -18.17 -6.68
C GLU A 83 -6.29 -17.83 -5.80
N VAL A 84 -5.53 -16.78 -6.17
CA VAL A 84 -4.35 -16.33 -5.42
C VAL A 84 -4.77 -15.44 -4.25
N ALA A 85 -5.89 -14.72 -4.38
CA ALA A 85 -6.39 -13.80 -3.36
C ALA A 85 -6.68 -14.48 -2.00
N GLU A 86 -6.96 -15.78 -1.98
CA GLU A 86 -7.25 -16.54 -0.74
C GLU A 86 -6.00 -17.15 -0.09
N THR A 87 -4.81 -16.89 -0.62
CA THR A 87 -3.56 -17.46 -0.07
C THR A 87 -3.12 -16.75 1.20
N LEU A 88 -2.48 -17.49 2.11
CA LEU A 88 -1.88 -16.92 3.30
C LEU A 88 -0.49 -16.36 2.98
N VAL A 89 -0.31 -15.07 3.24
CA VAL A 89 0.96 -14.36 3.08
C VAL A 89 1.43 -13.78 4.39
N THR A 90 2.73 -13.50 4.50
CA THR A 90 3.27 -12.77 5.64
C THR A 90 2.67 -11.37 5.68
N ARG A 91 2.17 -10.97 6.83
CA ARG A 91 1.56 -9.67 7.04
C ARG A 91 2.55 -8.54 6.75
N PHE A 92 2.09 -7.48 6.08
CA PHE A 92 2.87 -6.34 5.59
C PHE A 92 3.84 -6.66 4.45
N SER A 93 3.90 -7.89 3.95
CA SER A 93 4.87 -8.25 2.90
C SER A 93 4.66 -7.42 1.63
N VAL A 94 3.42 -7.25 1.17
CA VAL A 94 3.11 -6.49 -0.04
C VAL A 94 3.38 -5.00 0.20
N ILE A 95 2.95 -4.48 1.35
CA ILE A 95 3.16 -3.08 1.75
C ILE A 95 4.66 -2.75 1.81
N ASP A 96 5.47 -3.62 2.43
CA ASP A 96 6.91 -3.42 2.57
C ASP A 96 7.66 -3.51 1.24
N ILE A 97 7.19 -4.33 0.29
CA ILE A 97 7.77 -4.37 -1.06
C ILE A 97 7.42 -3.08 -1.80
N LEU A 98 6.15 -2.67 -1.78
CA LEU A 98 5.70 -1.44 -2.44
C LEU A 98 6.41 -0.21 -1.89
N ASP A 99 6.50 -0.09 -0.57
CA ASP A 99 7.12 1.05 0.07
C ASP A 99 8.63 1.13 -0.24
N ARG A 100 9.35 0.01 -0.27
CA ARG A 100 10.76 -0.01 -0.72
C ARG A 100 10.90 0.43 -2.17
N PHE A 101 9.99 0.01 -3.04
CA PHE A 101 9.97 0.44 -4.44
C PHE A 101 9.70 1.93 -4.54
N VAL A 102 8.61 2.43 -3.95
CA VAL A 102 8.24 3.85 -3.99
C VAL A 102 9.39 4.73 -3.47
N ASN A 103 10.02 4.37 -2.36
CA ASN A 103 11.15 5.14 -1.83
C ASN A 103 12.39 5.14 -2.74
N SER A 104 12.61 4.08 -3.53
CA SER A 104 13.71 4.04 -4.50
C SER A 104 13.41 4.93 -5.71
N VAL A 105 12.17 4.97 -6.18
CA VAL A 105 11.79 5.77 -7.37
C VAL A 105 11.55 7.24 -7.04
N ARG A 106 11.10 7.56 -5.81
CA ARG A 106 10.79 8.94 -5.39
C ARG A 106 11.97 9.91 -5.53
N ASN A 107 13.19 9.43 -5.34
CA ASN A 107 14.39 10.25 -5.50
C ASN A 107 14.78 10.50 -6.97
N THR A 108 14.17 9.76 -7.90
CA THR A 108 14.56 9.74 -9.32
C THR A 108 13.49 10.36 -10.22
N GLN A 109 12.21 10.36 -9.82
CA GLN A 109 11.08 10.84 -10.63
C GLN A 109 10.31 11.98 -9.96
N SER A 110 10.35 13.16 -10.59
CA SER A 110 9.69 14.39 -10.10
C SER A 110 8.20 14.50 -10.45
N ALA A 111 7.68 13.69 -11.39
CA ALA A 111 6.36 13.88 -12.00
C ALA A 111 5.25 12.91 -11.49
N GLY A 112 5.44 12.28 -10.33
CA GLY A 112 4.58 11.19 -9.88
C GLY A 112 5.00 9.83 -10.43
N VAL A 113 4.49 8.74 -9.83
CA VAL A 113 4.80 7.36 -10.23
C VAL A 113 3.52 6.53 -10.29
N ALA A 114 3.33 5.81 -11.38
CA ALA A 114 2.29 4.80 -11.51
C ALA A 114 2.91 3.40 -11.42
N VAL A 115 2.41 2.58 -10.49
CA VAL A 115 2.92 1.25 -10.18
C VAL A 115 1.82 0.21 -10.41
N ALA A 116 2.12 -0.83 -11.19
CA ALA A 116 1.31 -2.03 -11.24
C ALA A 116 1.91 -3.08 -10.30
N VAL A 117 1.10 -3.55 -9.35
CA VAL A 117 1.43 -4.65 -8.44
C VAL A 117 0.68 -5.89 -8.91
N ARG A 118 1.40 -6.84 -9.48
CA ARG A 118 0.84 -8.09 -9.98
C ARG A 118 1.24 -9.24 -9.05
N ILE A 119 0.25 -10.01 -8.59
CA ILE A 119 0.50 -11.14 -7.71
C ILE A 119 0.12 -12.43 -8.44
N VAL A 120 1.12 -13.27 -8.68
CA VAL A 120 1.00 -14.50 -9.47
C VAL A 120 1.40 -15.71 -8.64
N ARG A 121 0.69 -16.82 -8.87
CA ARG A 121 1.08 -18.13 -8.36
C ARG A 121 1.98 -18.81 -9.39
N THR A 122 3.16 -19.22 -8.95
CA THR A 122 4.03 -20.14 -9.69
C THR A 122 3.82 -21.57 -9.17
N VAL A 123 4.49 -22.54 -9.78
CA VAL A 123 4.35 -23.97 -9.44
C VAL A 123 4.62 -24.25 -7.95
N SER A 124 5.52 -23.47 -7.32
CA SER A 124 5.98 -23.70 -5.95
C SER A 124 5.82 -22.53 -4.99
N SER A 125 5.37 -21.35 -5.46
CA SER A 125 5.34 -20.14 -4.61
C SER A 125 4.32 -19.10 -5.08
N VAL A 126 4.02 -18.13 -4.23
CA VAL A 126 3.31 -16.91 -4.63
C VAL A 126 4.32 -15.78 -4.76
N GLN A 127 4.28 -15.05 -5.88
CA GLN A 127 5.23 -13.98 -6.20
C GLN A 127 4.51 -12.66 -6.36
N CYS A 128 5.12 -11.60 -5.83
CA CYS A 128 4.74 -10.21 -6.03
C CYS A 128 5.67 -9.60 -7.07
N GLU A 129 5.12 -9.10 -8.15
CA GLU A 129 5.81 -8.41 -9.23
C GLU A 129 5.40 -6.93 -9.21
N LEU A 130 6.37 -6.02 -9.13
CA LEU A 130 6.11 -4.59 -9.28
C LEU A 130 6.70 -4.08 -10.59
N ARG A 131 5.89 -3.29 -11.29
CA ARG A 131 6.26 -2.68 -12.57
C ARG A 131 5.86 -1.22 -12.54
N ALA A 132 6.69 -0.34 -13.09
CA ALA A 132 6.17 0.97 -13.49
C ALA A 132 5.20 0.73 -14.66
N GLU A 133 4.09 1.46 -14.73
CA GLU A 133 3.01 1.18 -15.70
C GLU A 133 3.47 1.25 -17.17
N LYS A 134 4.62 1.87 -17.45
CA LYS A 134 5.23 1.98 -18.79
C LYS A 134 6.23 0.85 -19.12
N ASP A 135 6.58 0.00 -18.16
CA ASP A 135 7.61 -1.02 -18.31
C ASP A 135 6.99 -2.40 -18.56
N THR A 136 7.52 -3.11 -19.56
CA THR A 136 7.10 -4.48 -19.91
C THR A 136 7.74 -5.54 -19.02
N VAL A 137 8.86 -5.21 -18.37
CA VAL A 137 9.63 -6.11 -17.49
C VAL A 137 9.43 -5.70 -16.04
N PRO A 138 9.17 -6.64 -15.11
CA PRO A 138 9.03 -6.30 -13.70
C PRO A 138 10.33 -5.75 -13.12
N ALA A 139 10.23 -4.62 -12.44
CA ALA A 139 11.35 -3.98 -11.77
C ALA A 139 11.72 -4.68 -10.47
N VAL A 140 10.76 -5.30 -9.79
CA VAL A 140 10.96 -6.08 -8.56
C VAL A 140 10.12 -7.35 -8.61
N VAL A 141 10.73 -8.49 -8.27
CA VAL A 141 10.04 -9.78 -8.09
C VAL A 141 10.42 -10.33 -6.71
N THR A 142 9.43 -10.58 -5.84
CA THR A 142 9.67 -11.08 -4.48
C THR A 142 8.70 -12.21 -4.13
N VAL A 143 9.20 -13.28 -3.49
CA VAL A 143 8.38 -14.40 -3.01
C VAL A 143 7.64 -14.01 -1.73
N LEU A 144 6.34 -14.27 -1.69
CA LEU A 144 5.45 -13.96 -0.55
C LEU A 144 5.16 -15.18 0.34
N SER A 145 5.22 -16.39 -0.24
CA SER A 145 4.96 -17.68 0.43
C SER A 145 5.56 -18.83 -0.34
#